data_AF-A0A7M7PH32-F1
#
_entry.id   AF-A0A7M7PH32-F1
#
_cell.length_a   1.000
_cell.length_b   1.000
_cell.length_c   1.000
_cell.angle_alpha   90.00
_cell.angle_beta   90.00
_cell.angle_gamma   90.00
#
_symmetry.space_group_name_H-M   'P 1'
#
loop_
_entity.id
_entity.type
_entity.pdbx_description
1 polymer ?
#
loop_
_entity_poly.entity_id
_entity_poly.type
_entity_poly.pdbx_seq_one_letter_code
_entity_poly.pdbx_strand_id
1 'polypeptide(L)'
;MSAGLGLRYAFLGSLEVMHLNAEGMQSYMERYTQSIEHVLGNFGPTPTFTGSGLEQIIKEMDAKIPLDKLEERRQWRDTRLAALAKLKRDLEREGK
;
A
#
# COMPACT_ATOMS: atom_id res chain seq x y z
N MET A 1 2.45 3.56 -5.00
CA MET A 1 1.56 2.66 -4.20
C MET A 1 0.20 2.45 -4.86
N SER A 2 -0.61 3.49 -5.09
CA SER A 2 -2.00 3.36 -5.55
C SER A 2 -2.22 2.77 -6.94
N ALA A 3 -1.28 2.95 -7.88
CA ALA A 3 -1.38 2.45 -9.25
C ALA A 3 -0.57 1.15 -9.48
N GLY A 4 -0.24 0.42 -8.42
CA GLY A 4 0.59 -0.78 -8.50
C GLY A 4 0.34 -1.70 -7.30
N LEU A 5 1.28 -1.74 -6.35
CA LEU A 5 1.21 -2.64 -5.19
C LEU A 5 -0.11 -2.54 -4.39
N GLY A 6 -0.72 -1.36 -4.30
CA GLY A 6 -2.00 -1.18 -3.60
C GLY A 6 -3.18 -1.91 -4.23
N LEU A 7 -3.15 -2.22 -5.54
CA LEU A 7 -4.27 -2.89 -6.21
C LEU A 7 -4.43 -4.33 -5.74
N ARG A 8 -3.33 -5.09 -5.65
CA ARG A 8 -3.38 -6.47 -5.13
C ARG A 8 -3.72 -6.50 -3.64
N TYR A 9 -3.24 -5.52 -2.87
CA TYR A 9 -3.53 -5.41 -1.43
C TYR A 9 -4.95 -4.97 -1.10
N ALA A 10 -5.73 -4.51 -2.08
CA ALA A 10 -7.17 -4.35 -1.90
C ALA A 10 -7.89 -5.70 -1.74
N PHE A 11 -7.28 -6.80 -2.17
CA PHE A 11 -7.90 -8.13 -2.22
C PHE A 11 -7.17 -9.16 -1.36
N LEU A 12 -5.84 -9.13 -1.35
CA LEU A 12 -5.00 -10.18 -0.78
C LEU A 12 -4.10 -9.64 0.33
N GLY A 13 -3.81 -10.48 1.33
CA GLY A 13 -2.78 -10.19 2.33
C GLY A 13 -1.37 -10.25 1.72
N SER A 14 -0.37 -9.62 2.35
CA SER A 14 1.01 -9.60 1.83
C SER A 14 1.64 -11.00 1.71
N LEU A 15 1.40 -11.87 2.69
CA LEU A 15 1.90 -13.25 2.66
C LEU A 15 1.19 -14.12 1.61
N GLU A 16 -0.10 -13.88 1.40
CA GLU A 16 -0.86 -14.55 0.34
C GLU A 16 -0.36 -14.10 -1.04
N VAL A 17 -0.07 -12.80 -1.20
CA VAL A 17 0.61 -12.28 -2.38
C VAL A 17 1.97 -12.94 -2.60
N MET A 18 2.79 -13.13 -1.55
CA MET A 18 4.05 -13.86 -1.68
C MET A 18 3.82 -15.30 -2.13
N HIS A 19 2.86 -15.99 -1.51
CA HIS A 19 2.51 -17.36 -1.85
C HIS A 19 2.08 -17.50 -3.32
N LEU A 20 1.28 -16.55 -3.84
CA LEU A 20 0.75 -16.56 -5.20
C LEU A 20 1.69 -15.97 -6.27
N ASN A 21 2.73 -15.22 -5.88
CA ASN A 21 3.74 -14.70 -6.81
C ASN A 21 4.82 -15.73 -7.17
N ALA A 22 4.74 -16.94 -6.60
CA ALA A 22 5.59 -18.08 -6.91
C ALA A 22 4.76 -19.37 -6.81
N GLU A 23 5.41 -20.52 -6.90
CA GLU A 23 4.78 -21.82 -6.69
C GLU A 23 4.63 -22.13 -5.20
N GLY A 24 3.94 -21.23 -4.49
CA GLY A 24 3.81 -21.25 -3.04
C GLY A 24 4.93 -20.56 -2.28
N MET A 25 4.72 -20.41 -0.98
CA MET A 25 5.60 -19.63 -0.09
C MET A 25 7.03 -20.17 -0.07
N GLN A 26 7.22 -21.50 -0.08
CA GLN A 26 8.57 -22.08 -0.10
C GLN A 26 9.33 -21.65 -1.36
N SER A 27 8.71 -21.78 -2.55
CA SER A 27 9.33 -21.34 -3.81
C SER A 27 9.63 -19.83 -3.80
N TYR A 28 8.74 -19.02 -3.21
CA TYR A 28 8.97 -17.58 -3.07
C TYR A 28 10.22 -17.29 -2.23
N MET A 29 10.36 -17.94 -1.07
CA MET A 29 11.50 -17.74 -0.18
C MET A 29 12.81 -18.21 -0.85
N GLU A 30 12.82 -19.36 -1.52
CA GLU A 30 14.00 -19.84 -2.26
C GLU A 30 14.46 -18.85 -3.34
N ARG A 31 13.53 -18.20 -4.04
CA ARG A 31 13.84 -17.26 -5.12
C ARG A 31 14.26 -15.87 -4.64
N TYR A 32 13.62 -15.36 -3.58
CA TYR A 32 13.66 -13.94 -3.26
C TYR A 32 14.27 -13.59 -1.90
N THR A 33 14.56 -14.56 -1.01
CA THR A 33 15.07 -14.26 0.33
C THR A 33 16.37 -13.45 0.28
N GLN A 34 17.33 -13.84 -0.56
CA GLN A 34 18.60 -13.12 -0.68
C GLN A 34 18.39 -11.65 -1.11
N SER A 35 17.47 -11.39 -2.04
CA SER A 35 17.14 -10.02 -2.45
C SER A 35 16.42 -9.25 -1.33
N ILE A 36 15.52 -9.91 -0.60
CA ILE A 36 14.83 -9.32 0.56
C ILE A 36 15.84 -8.92 1.63
N GLU A 37 16.73 -9.84 2.02
CA GLU A 37 17.80 -9.57 2.99
C GLU A 37 18.71 -8.43 2.54
N HIS A 38 19.12 -8.42 1.27
CA HIS A 38 19.95 -7.36 0.72
C HIS A 38 19.25 -5.99 0.77
N VAL A 39 17.98 -5.92 0.36
CA VAL A 39 17.20 -4.68 0.41
C VAL A 39 17.01 -4.22 1.86
N LEU A 40 16.61 -5.12 2.76
CA LEU A 40 16.39 -4.79 4.17
C LEU A 40 17.68 -4.36 4.88
N GLY A 41 18.82 -5.00 4.58
CA GLY A 41 20.12 -4.64 5.13
C GLY A 41 20.63 -3.26 4.72
N ASN A 42 20.06 -2.68 3.65
CA ASN A 42 20.39 -1.34 3.17
C ASN A 42 19.44 -0.25 3.69
N PHE A 43 18.48 -0.59 4.58
CA PHE A 43 17.62 0.44 5.17
C PHE A 43 18.41 1.30 6.14
N GLY A 44 18.20 2.62 6.06
CA GLY A 44 18.77 3.57 7.01
C GLY A 44 18.20 3.42 8.42
N PRO A 45 18.70 4.20 9.39
CA PRO A 45 18.16 4.21 10.74
C PRO A 45 16.69 4.64 10.76
N THR A 46 15.98 4.28 11.82
CA THR A 46 14.59 4.70 12.04
C THR A 46 14.48 6.23 11.98
N PRO A 47 13.60 6.80 11.13
CA PRO A 47 13.42 8.24 11.04
C PRO A 47 12.91 8.83 12.36
N THR A 48 13.39 10.03 12.72
CA THR A 48 12.92 10.77 13.91
C THR A 48 11.65 11.57 13.65
N PHE A 49 11.24 11.70 12.39
CA PHE A 49 10.10 12.54 11.95
C PHE A 49 10.19 13.98 12.47
N THR A 50 11.37 14.57 12.40
CA THR A 50 11.64 15.96 12.80
C THR A 50 12.53 16.65 11.75
N GLY A 51 12.63 17.98 11.84
CA GLY A 51 13.52 18.78 11.00
C GLY A 51 13.10 18.86 9.54
N SER A 52 14.06 19.20 8.68
CA SER A 52 13.83 19.56 7.27
C SER A 52 13.15 18.45 6.44
N GLY A 53 13.40 17.18 6.77
CA GLY A 53 12.73 16.05 6.10
C GLY A 53 11.22 16.03 6.34
N LEU A 54 10.78 16.30 7.57
CA LEU A 54 9.35 16.42 7.88
C LEU A 54 8.74 17.66 7.22
N GLU A 55 9.43 18.80 7.26
CA GLU A 55 8.97 20.05 6.64
C GLU A 55 8.75 19.87 5.13
N GLN A 56 9.64 19.13 4.45
CA GLN A 56 9.47 18.81 3.04
C GLN A 56 8.24 17.93 2.79
N ILE A 57 8.03 16.88 3.61
CA ILE A 57 6.84 16.02 3.49
C ILE A 57 5.56 16.86 3.65
N ILE A 58 5.50 17.73 4.66
CA ILE A 58 4.34 18.62 4.89
C ILE A 58 4.11 19.50 3.66
N LYS A 59 5.17 20.18 3.17
CA LYS A 59 5.08 21.04 1.99
C LYS A 59 4.57 20.31 0.75
N GLU A 60 5.07 19.11 0.49
CA GLU A 60 4.64 18.31 -0.67
C GLU A 60 3.19 17.82 -0.53
N MET A 61 2.77 17.46 0.68
CA MET A 61 1.41 17.03 0.95
C MET A 61 0.41 18.19 0.84
N ASP A 62 0.72 19.35 1.41
CA ASP A 62 -0.11 20.55 1.34
C ASP A 62 -0.21 21.08 -0.10
N ALA A 63 0.87 21.00 -0.88
CA ALA A 63 0.83 21.35 -2.30
C ALA A 63 -0.07 20.39 -3.12
N LYS A 64 -0.09 19.11 -2.76
CA LYS A 64 -0.90 18.10 -3.44
C LYS A 64 -2.37 18.12 -3.01
N ILE A 65 -2.62 18.38 -1.73
CA ILE A 65 -3.95 18.44 -1.12
C ILE A 65 -3.98 19.68 -0.22
N PRO A 66 -4.36 20.84 -0.77
CA PRO A 66 -4.49 22.06 0.00
C PRO A 66 -5.38 21.88 1.23
N LEU A 67 -5.03 22.54 2.33
CA LEU A 67 -5.70 22.35 3.63
C LEU A 67 -7.19 22.70 3.59
N ASP A 68 -7.58 23.70 2.79
CA ASP A 68 -8.97 24.10 2.55
C ASP A 68 -9.76 23.08 1.70
N LYS A 69 -9.07 22.12 1.07
CA LYS A 69 -9.64 21.04 0.24
C LYS A 69 -9.63 19.67 0.92
N LEU A 70 -9.20 19.59 2.18
CA LEU A 70 -9.11 18.31 2.90
C LEU A 70 -10.44 17.57 2.97
N GLU A 71 -11.54 18.30 3.20
CA GLU A 71 -12.85 17.67 3.33
C GLU A 71 -13.34 17.08 2.00
N GLU A 72 -13.22 17.82 0.90
CA GLU A 72 -13.51 17.32 -0.45
C GLU A 72 -12.68 16.06 -0.76
N ARG A 73 -11.39 16.07 -0.39
CA ARG A 73 -10.51 14.93 -0.61
C ARG A 73 -10.87 13.71 0.25
N ARG A 74 -11.35 13.90 1.48
CA ARG A 74 -11.87 12.82 2.33
C ARG A 74 -13.14 12.22 1.75
N GLN A 75 -14.09 13.04 1.31
CA GLN A 75 -15.31 12.56 0.67
C GLN A 75 -15.01 11.77 -0.61
N TRP A 76 -14.06 12.24 -1.41
CA TRP A 76 -13.55 11.50 -2.57
C TRP A 76 -13.01 10.11 -2.19
N ARG A 77 -12.23 10.02 -1.09
CA ARG A 77 -11.65 8.77 -0.59
C ARG A 77 -12.75 7.83 -0.12
N ASP A 78 -13.66 8.33 0.71
CA ASP A 78 -14.68 7.51 1.37
C ASP A 78 -15.68 6.95 0.35
N THR A 79 -16.04 7.72 -0.67
CA THR A 79 -16.84 7.24 -1.81
C THR A 79 -16.18 6.04 -2.50
N ARG A 80 -14.86 6.07 -2.67
CA ARG A 80 -14.10 4.99 -3.35
C ARG A 80 -13.91 3.78 -2.46
N LEU A 81 -13.73 3.97 -1.16
CA LEU A 81 -13.71 2.88 -0.19
C LEU A 81 -15.08 2.17 -0.13
N ALA A 82 -16.18 2.92 -0.14
CA ALA A 82 -17.53 2.36 -0.20
C ALA A 82 -17.75 1.55 -1.49
N ALA A 83 -17.33 2.08 -2.65
CA ALA A 83 -17.39 1.37 -3.93
C ALA A 83 -16.55 0.08 -3.93
N LEU A 84 -15.32 0.13 -3.40
CA LEU A 84 -14.46 -1.04 -3.26
C LEU A 84 -15.07 -2.09 -2.32
N ALA A 85 -15.64 -1.66 -1.20
CA ALA A 85 -16.32 -2.56 -0.27
C ALA A 85 -17.53 -3.25 -0.91
N LYS A 86 -18.29 -2.52 -1.75
CA LYS A 86 -19.37 -3.11 -2.55
C LYS A 86 -18.82 -4.16 -3.52
N LEU A 87 -17.79 -3.80 -4.30
CA LEU A 87 -17.16 -4.70 -5.26
C LEU A 87 -16.70 -6.00 -4.58
N LYS A 88 -16.02 -5.92 -3.43
CA LYS A 88 -15.57 -7.11 -2.69
C LYS A 88 -16.74 -8.02 -2.29
N ARG A 89 -17.83 -7.45 -1.75
CA ARG A 89 -19.03 -8.21 -1.39
C ARG A 89 -19.70 -8.87 -2.60
N ASP A 90 -19.71 -8.20 -3.75
CA ASP A 90 -20.30 -8.76 -4.97
C ASP A 90 -19.46 -9.95 -5.47
N LEU A 91 -18.14 -9.82 -5.51
CA LEU A 91 -17.22 -10.91 -5.88
C LEU A 91 -17.31 -12.12 -4.94
N GLU A 92 -17.47 -11.89 -3.62
CA GLU A 92 -17.69 -12.95 -2.63
C GLU A 92 -19.02 -13.69 -2.82
N ARG A 93 -20.03 -13.04 -3.43
CA ARG A 93 -21.33 -13.65 -3.73
C ARG A 93 -21.30 -14.43 -5.04
N GLU A 94 -20.55 -13.97 -6.04
CA GLU A 94 -20.37 -14.63 -7.33
C GLU A 94 -19.44 -15.86 -7.25
N GLY A 95 -18.51 -15.85 -6.29
CA GLY A 95 -17.61 -16.98 -6.01
C GLY A 95 -18.20 -18.09 -5.13
N LYS A 96 -19.50 -18.06 -4.81
CA LYS A 96 -20.25 -19.15 -4.19
C LYS A 96 -21.07 -19.88 -5.23
#